data_AF-A5MZK1-F1
#
_entry.id   AF-A5MZK1-F1
#
_cell.length_a   1.000
_cell.length_b   1.000
_cell.length_c   1.000
_cell.angle_alpha   90.00
_cell.angle_beta   90.00
_cell.angle_gamma   90.00
#
_symmetry.space_group_name_H-M   'P 1'
#
loop_
_entity.id
_entity.type
_entity.pdbx_description
1 polymer ?
#
loop_
_entity_poly.entity_id
_entity_poly.type
_entity_poly.pdbx_seq_one_letter_code
_entity_poly.pdbx_strand_id
1 'polypeptide(L)' 'MKKIKLILRELERQRELLEQKMNEGKDLSNPEIIKESQKLDLILNEYAIAIRNLKI' A
#
# COMPACT_ATOMS: atom_id res chain seq x y z
N MET A 1 -18.63 0.69 4.22
CA MET A 1 -17.67 1.40 5.10
C MET A 1 -16.67 0.50 5.84
N LYS A 2 -17.08 -0.58 6.55
CA LYS A 2 -16.15 -1.45 7.32
C LYS A 2 -14.99 -2.02 6.47
N LYS A 3 -15.28 -2.50 5.26
CA LYS A 3 -14.27 -3.01 4.31
C LYS A 3 -13.22 -1.96 3.92
N ILE A 4 -13.64 -0.74 3.65
CA ILE A 4 -12.74 0.36 3.27
C ILE A 4 -11.85 0.77 4.44
N LYS A 5 -12.39 0.80 5.67
CA LYS A 5 -11.57 1.04 6.87
C LYS A 5 -10.50 -0.05 7.07
N LEU A 6 -10.79 -1.30 6.72
CA LEU A 6 -9.80 -2.38 6.78
C LEU A 6 -8.71 -2.20 5.71
N ILE A 7 -9.09 -1.86 4.48
CA ILE A 7 -8.14 -1.59 3.39
C ILE A 7 -7.23 -0.41 3.74
N LEU A 8 -7.78 0.67 4.33
CA LEU A 8 -6.99 1.83 4.77
C LEU A 8 -5.96 1.48 5.83
N ARG A 9 -6.32 0.64 6.81
CA ARG A 9 -5.37 0.18 7.83
C ARG A 9 -4.23 -0.64 7.22
N GLU A 10 -4.54 -1.50 6.27
CA GLU A 10 -3.54 -2.31 5.60
C GLU A 10 -2.64 -1.46 4.70
N LEU A 11 -3.20 -0.45 4.04
CA LEU A 11 -2.47 0.53 3.23
C LEU A 11 -1.47 1.32 4.09
N GLU A 12 -1.91 1.82 5.25
CA GLU A 12 -1.07 2.57 6.17
C GLU A 12 0.08 1.71 6.72
N ARG A 13 -0.23 0.48 7.13
CA ARG A 13 0.76 -0.51 7.58
C ARG A 13 1.80 -0.81 6.50
N GLN A 14 1.36 -1.01 5.26
CA GLN A 14 2.26 -1.29 4.14
C GLN A 14 3.11 -0.07 3.76
N ARG A 15 2.56 1.15 3.87
CA ARG A 15 3.30 2.40 3.66
C ARG A 15 4.44 2.54 4.67
N GLU A 16 4.16 2.34 5.96
CA GLU A 16 5.18 2.40 7.02
C GLU A 16 6.28 1.35 6.80
N LEU A 17 5.91 0.14 6.40
CA LEU A 17 6.89 -0.92 6.11
C LEU A 17 7.81 -0.56 4.93
N LEU A 18 7.24 0.00 3.86
CA LEU A 18 8.00 0.45 2.70
C LEU A 18 8.94 1.60 3.07
N GLU A 19 8.47 2.56 3.86
CA GLU A 19 9.24 3.70 4.35
C GLU A 19 10.41 3.24 5.25
N GLN A 20 10.17 2.27 6.14
CA GLN A 20 11.24 1.66 6.94
C GLN A 20 12.31 1.01 6.05
N LYS A 21 11.90 0.19 5.06
CA LYS A 21 12.85 -0.46 4.14
C LYS A 21 13.64 0.54 3.29
N MET A 22 12.99 1.62 2.85
CA MET A 22 13.65 2.71 2.12
C MET A 22 14.63 3.50 3.00
N ASN A 23 14.37 3.60 4.31
CA ASN A 23 15.27 4.23 5.26
C ASN A 23 16.45 3.34 5.65
N GLU A 24 16.26 2.01 5.63
CA GLU A 24 17.30 1.01 5.92
C GLU A 24 18.29 0.82 4.74
N GLY A 25 17.88 1.12 3.51
CA GLY A 25 18.70 0.93 2.30
C GLY A 25 18.71 2.15 1.37
N LYS A 26 19.89 2.57 0.92
CA LYS A 26 20.02 3.77 0.04
C LYS A 26 19.54 3.56 -1.41
N ASP A 27 19.28 2.32 -1.83
CA ASP A 27 18.95 2.00 -3.24
C ASP A 27 17.50 1.58 -3.40
N LEU A 28 16.70 2.44 -4.04
CA LEU A 28 15.30 2.18 -4.37
C LEU A 28 15.12 1.05 -5.40
N SER A 29 16.20 0.68 -6.10
CA SER A 29 16.23 -0.46 -7.02
C SER A 29 16.35 -1.79 -6.29
N ASN A 30 16.47 -1.79 -4.95
CA ASN A 30 16.47 -3.00 -4.16
C ASN A 30 15.20 -3.83 -4.47
N PRO A 31 15.33 -5.09 -4.90
CA PRO A 31 14.19 -5.95 -5.20
C PRO A 31 13.16 -6.05 -4.08
N GLU A 32 13.58 -5.92 -2.81
CA GLU A 32 12.66 -5.93 -1.68
C GLU A 32 11.83 -4.65 -1.58
N ILE A 33 12.43 -3.48 -1.85
CA ILE A 33 11.72 -2.19 -1.90
C ILE A 33 10.73 -2.21 -3.07
N ILE A 34 11.17 -2.68 -4.24
CA ILE A 34 10.29 -2.84 -5.41
C ILE A 34 9.11 -3.76 -5.09
N LYS A 35 9.36 -4.90 -4.42
CA LYS A 35 8.32 -5.85 -4.03
C LYS A 35 7.32 -5.23 -3.04
N GLU A 36 7.79 -4.50 -2.02
CA GLU A 36 6.88 -3.85 -1.08
C GLU A 36 6.10 -2.69 -1.73
N SER A 37 6.70 -1.97 -2.68
CA SER A 37 6.05 -0.93 -3.48
C SER A 37 4.92 -1.52 -4.35
N GLN A 38 5.19 -2.62 -5.06
CA GLN A 38 4.17 -3.31 -5.85
C GLN A 38 2.99 -3.81 -5.01
N LYS A 39 3.24 -4.27 -3.78
CA LYS A 39 2.15 -4.64 -2.85
C LYS A 39 1.32 -3.42 -2.44
N LEU A 40 1.96 -2.28 -2.18
CA LEU A 40 1.25 -1.04 -1.86
C LEU A 40 0.34 -0.61 -3.02
N ASP A 41 0.83 -0.72 -4.27
CA ASP A 41 0.04 -0.45 -5.47
C ASP A 41 -1.18 -1.37 -5.59
N LEU A 42 -1.04 -2.66 -5.26
CA LEU A 42 -2.17 -3.60 -5.26
C LEU A 42 -3.25 -3.18 -4.25
N ILE A 43 -2.85 -2.81 -3.03
CA ILE A 43 -3.78 -2.36 -1.98
C ILE A 43 -4.48 -1.05 -2.39
N LEU A 44 -3.74 -0.11 -3.01
CA LEU A 44 -4.28 1.13 -3.57
C LEU A 44 -5.32 0.86 -4.66
N ASN A 45 -5.07 -0.10 -5.54
CA ASN A 45 -6.03 -0.50 -6.57
C ASN A 45 -7.30 -1.10 -5.95
N GLU A 46 -7.17 -1.97 -4.94
CA GLU A 46 -8.31 -2.50 -4.20
C GLU A 46 -9.13 -1.40 -3.51
N TYR A 47 -8.45 -0.42 -2.91
CA TYR A 47 -9.07 0.75 -2.31
C TYR A 47 -9.84 1.58 -3.36
N ALA A 48 -9.22 1.86 -4.51
CA ALA A 48 -9.84 2.62 -5.59
C ALA A 48 -11.09 1.91 -6.15
N ILE A 49 -11.03 0.58 -6.33
CA ILE A 49 -12.19 -0.23 -6.72
C ILE A 49 -13.27 -0.17 -5.64
N ALA A 50 -12.90 -0.31 -4.37
CA ALA A 50 -13.85 -0.27 -3.26
C ALA A 50 -14.57 1.09 -3.16
N ILE A 51 -13.86 2.20 -3.39
CA ILE A 51 -14.47 3.54 -3.48
C ILE A 51 -15.36 3.65 -4.71
N ARG A 52 -14.89 3.26 -5.89
CA ARG A 52 -15.67 3.34 -7.14
C ARG A 52 -17.01 2.60 -7.02
N ASN A 53 -16.98 1.44 -6.38
CA ASN A 53 -18.17 0.62 -6.14
C ASN A 53 -19.11 1.20 -5.08
N LEU A 54 -18.68 2.16 -4.25
CA LEU A 54 -19.57 2.82 -3.30
C LEU A 54 -20.56 3.78 -3.97
N LYS A 55 -20.33 4.21 -5.23
CA LYS A 55 -21.12 5.24 -5.93
C LYS A 55 -21.64 6.31 -4.96
N ILE A 56 -20.72 7.09 -4.40
CA ILE A 56 -21.07 8.40 -3.83
C ILE A 56 -21.22 9.35 -5.01
#